data_AF-A0AB34TMX0-F1
#
_entry.id   AF-A0AB34TMX0-F1
#
_cell.length_a   1.000
_cell.length_b   1.000
_cell.length_c   1.000
_cell.angle_alpha   90.00
_cell.angle_beta   90.00
_cell.angle_gamma   90.00
#
_symmetry.space_group_name_H-M   'P 1'
#
loop_
_entity.id
_entity.type
_entity.pdbx_description
1 polymer ?
#
loop_
_entity_poly.entity_id
_entity_poly.type
_entity_poly.pdbx_seq_one_letter_code
_entity_poly.pdbx_strand_id
1 'polypeptide(L)'
;MCTFITVFLPSTLDHEAAAAVFHRSGRRLFAQDSPSLQAAVGPGWQPWLSAVHCDCGTALASSRAEREWKGDAERWRKKGWSEAKIARALAEQRARHEQDQQERRNEALSDAGQWLQRIDALLQAGAARIGLLVRDYDGSVGARQPKPPERHWPRAHLAASVLLAFEPGTLHWIERG
;
A
#
# COMPACT_ATOMS: atom_id res chain seq x y z
N MET A 1 -2.96 -10.83 11.15
CA MET A 1 -3.44 -9.62 10.46
C MET A 1 -3.04 -9.70 9.00
N CYS A 2 -3.99 -9.46 8.10
CA CYS A 2 -3.72 -9.30 6.68
C CYS A 2 -4.09 -7.87 6.26
N THR A 3 -3.21 -7.23 5.50
CA THR A 3 -3.47 -5.90 4.95
C THR A 3 -4.14 -6.04 3.58
N PHE A 4 -5.16 -5.21 3.33
CA PHE A 4 -5.83 -5.13 2.04
C PHE A 4 -5.89 -3.69 1.57
N ILE A 5 -5.78 -3.51 0.26
CA ILE A 5 -6.01 -2.25 -0.43
C ILE A 5 -7.40 -2.32 -1.06
N THR A 6 -8.32 -1.54 -0.52
CA THR A 6 -9.66 -1.34 -1.06
C THR A 6 -9.68 -0.12 -1.97
N VAL A 7 -10.18 -0.30 -3.19
CA VAL A 7 -10.41 0.74 -4.18
C VAL A 7 -11.90 1.02 -4.25
N PHE A 8 -12.30 2.27 -4.06
CA PHE A 8 -13.69 2.70 -4.19
C PHE A 8 -13.88 3.35 -5.56
N LEU A 9 -14.73 2.75 -6.37
CA LEU A 9 -15.05 3.21 -7.71
C LEU A 9 -16.48 3.77 -7.76
N PRO A 10 -16.75 4.82 -8.56
CA PRO A 10 -18.12 5.27 -8.78
C PRO A 10 -18.97 4.14 -9.35
N SER A 11 -20.19 3.95 -8.87
CA SER A 11 -21.10 2.92 -9.39
C SER A 11 -21.52 3.16 -10.85
N THR A 12 -21.32 4.39 -11.35
CA THR A 12 -21.54 4.78 -12.76
C THR A 12 -20.36 4.48 -13.66
N LEU A 13 -19.20 4.09 -13.11
CA LEU A 13 -18.03 3.73 -13.92
C LEU A 13 -18.24 2.33 -14.52
N ASP A 14 -17.93 2.17 -15.81
CA ASP A 14 -17.96 0.86 -16.45
C ASP A 14 -16.99 -0.11 -15.76
N HIS A 15 -17.54 -1.22 -15.27
CA HIS A 15 -16.78 -2.24 -14.57
C HIS A 15 -15.74 -2.91 -15.47
N GLU A 16 -16.06 -3.18 -16.74
CA GLU A 16 -15.14 -3.84 -17.66
C GLU A 16 -13.94 -2.94 -17.96
N ALA A 17 -14.18 -1.64 -18.17
CA ALA A 17 -13.12 -0.65 -18.29
C ALA A 17 -12.22 -0.60 -17.05
N ALA A 18 -12.80 -0.58 -15.86
CA ALA A 18 -12.05 -0.59 -14.60
C ALA A 18 -11.26 -1.90 -14.41
N ALA A 19 -11.86 -3.06 -14.69
CA ALA A 19 -11.20 -4.36 -14.58
C ALA A 19 -10.02 -4.47 -15.55
N ALA A 20 -10.17 -3.97 -16.78
CA ALA A 20 -9.10 -3.94 -17.78
C ALA A 20 -7.89 -3.10 -17.32
N VAL A 21 -8.11 -2.00 -16.58
CA VAL A 21 -7.01 -1.21 -16.00
C VAL A 21 -6.17 -2.05 -15.04
N PHE A 22 -6.81 -2.80 -14.13
CA PHE A 22 -6.08 -3.64 -13.18
C PHE A 22 -5.41 -4.83 -13.88
N HIS A 23 -6.10 -5.47 -14.83
CA HIS A 23 -5.60 -6.65 -15.53
C HIS A 23 -4.30 -6.38 -16.30
N ARG A 24 -4.18 -5.23 -16.98
CA ARG A 24 -2.95 -4.83 -17.72
C ARG A 24 -1.70 -4.76 -16.84
N SER A 25 -1.90 -4.61 -15.54
CA SER A 25 -0.85 -4.39 -14.55
C SER A 25 -0.65 -5.58 -13.61
N GLY A 26 -1.20 -6.76 -13.98
CA GLY A 26 -1.08 -8.00 -13.21
C GLY A 26 -1.98 -8.10 -11.97
N ARG A 27 -2.89 -7.14 -11.75
CA ARG A 27 -3.85 -7.15 -10.64
C ARG A 27 -5.26 -7.45 -11.14
N ARG A 28 -6.16 -7.78 -10.23
CA ARG A 28 -7.58 -7.99 -10.51
C ARG A 28 -8.42 -7.33 -9.43
N LEU A 29 -9.61 -6.86 -9.82
CA LEU A 29 -10.59 -6.31 -8.89
C LEU A 29 -11.52 -7.42 -8.43
N PHE A 30 -11.75 -7.51 -7.12
CA PHE A 30 -12.71 -8.41 -6.52
C PHE A 30 -13.74 -7.59 -5.76
N ALA A 31 -15.02 -7.77 -6.05
CA ALA A 31 -16.06 -7.04 -5.34
C ALA A 31 -15.95 -7.34 -3.84
N GLN A 32 -15.89 -6.29 -3.02
CA GLN A 32 -15.86 -6.43 -1.59
C GLN A 32 -17.29 -6.35 -1.06
N ASP A 33 -17.84 -7.46 -0.60
CA ASP A 33 -19.10 -7.43 0.14
C ASP A 33 -18.84 -6.92 1.57
N SER A 34 -18.91 -5.59 1.73
CA SER A 34 -18.80 -4.92 3.03
C SER A 34 -19.91 -3.89 3.20
N PRO A 35 -21.07 -4.30 3.77
CA PRO A 35 -22.18 -3.40 4.02
C PRO A 35 -21.79 -2.19 4.88
N SER A 36 -20.85 -2.36 5.80
CA SER A 36 -20.36 -1.28 6.65
C SER A 36 -19.56 -0.22 5.90
N LEU A 37 -18.68 -0.62 4.96
CA LEU A 37 -17.97 0.34 4.11
C LEU A 37 -18.92 0.99 3.12
N GLN A 38 -19.82 0.21 2.51
CA GLN A 38 -20.85 0.71 1.59
C GLN A 38 -21.71 1.78 2.25
N ALA A 39 -22.15 1.56 3.49
CA ALA A 39 -22.91 2.54 4.26
C ALA A 39 -22.09 3.80 4.59
N ALA A 40 -20.77 3.66 4.79
CA ALA A 40 -19.89 4.78 5.13
C ALA A 40 -19.63 5.73 3.96
N VAL A 41 -19.55 5.19 2.73
CA VAL A 41 -19.27 5.96 1.50
C VAL A 41 -20.51 6.32 0.69
N GLY A 42 -21.63 5.61 0.92
CA GLY A 42 -22.91 5.83 0.25
C GLY A 42 -23.09 5.03 -1.05
N PRO A 43 -24.31 5.02 -1.62
CA PRO A 43 -24.69 4.14 -2.73
C PRO A 43 -24.04 4.47 -4.09
N GLY A 44 -23.42 5.64 -4.21
CA GLY A 44 -22.70 6.05 -5.42
C GLY A 44 -21.33 5.39 -5.61
N TRP A 45 -20.91 4.54 -4.68
CA TRP A 45 -19.56 3.97 -4.61
C TRP A 45 -19.63 2.47 -4.44
N GLN A 46 -18.69 1.74 -5.04
CA GLN A 46 -18.53 0.30 -4.84
C GLN A 46 -17.11 0.02 -4.35
N PRO A 47 -16.92 -0.70 -3.22
CA PRO A 47 -15.61 -1.14 -2.77
C PRO A 47 -15.15 -2.39 -3.52
N TRP A 48 -13.87 -2.39 -3.91
CA TRP A 48 -13.21 -3.48 -4.60
C TRP A 48 -11.86 -3.78 -3.95
N LEU A 49 -11.54 -5.05 -3.75
CA LEU A 49 -10.20 -5.49 -3.35
C LEU A 49 -9.29 -5.58 -4.56
N SER A 50 -8.03 -5.20 -4.37
CA SER A 50 -7.01 -5.24 -5.42
C SER A 50 -6.20 -6.56 -5.48
N ALA A 51 -6.48 -7.49 -4.57
CA ALA A 51 -5.84 -8.79 -4.43
C ALA A 51 -6.83 -9.85 -3.93
N VAL A 52 -6.59 -11.12 -4.31
CA VAL A 52 -7.41 -12.28 -3.89
C VAL A 52 -7.18 -12.61 -2.41
N HIS A 53 -5.92 -12.64 -1.98
CA HIS A 53 -5.53 -13.19 -0.68
C HIS A 53 -5.20 -12.10 0.35
N CYS A 54 -4.29 -11.19 0.01
CA CYS A 54 -3.98 -9.97 0.75
C CYS A 54 -2.99 -9.13 -0.06
N ASP A 55 -2.80 -7.90 0.35
CA ASP A 55 -1.79 -6.98 -0.18
C ASP A 55 -0.52 -6.94 0.69
N CYS A 56 -0.38 -7.82 1.69
CA CYS A 56 0.78 -7.86 2.59
C CYS A 56 2.10 -7.86 1.81
N GLY A 57 3.05 -7.01 2.24
CA GLY A 57 4.36 -6.90 1.60
C GLY A 57 4.39 -6.07 0.31
N THR A 58 3.24 -5.59 -0.18
CA THR A 58 3.22 -4.58 -1.26
C THR A 58 3.61 -3.20 -0.72
N ALA A 59 3.97 -2.26 -1.58
CA ALA A 59 4.54 -0.99 -1.15
C ALA A 59 3.55 -0.12 -0.34
N LEU A 60 2.27 -0.16 -0.70
CA LEU A 60 1.22 0.57 0.02
C LEU A 60 0.79 -0.13 1.31
N ALA A 61 0.92 -1.44 1.38
CA ALA A 61 0.49 -2.26 2.51
C ALA A 61 1.61 -2.67 3.46
N SER A 62 2.85 -2.29 3.15
CA SER A 62 3.99 -2.50 4.04
C SER A 62 4.07 -1.30 4.98
N SER A 63 3.68 -1.50 6.25
CA SER A 63 3.96 -0.52 7.28
C SER A 63 5.47 -0.29 7.33
N ARG A 64 5.90 0.98 7.25
CA ARG A 64 7.31 1.39 7.25
C ARG A 64 8.01 1.17 8.59
N ALA A 65 7.65 0.13 9.34
CA ALA A 65 8.38 -0.27 10.52
C ALA A 65 9.76 -0.76 10.06
N GLU A 66 10.71 0.16 9.93
CA GLU A 66 12.13 -0.15 9.83
C GLU A 66 12.44 -1.08 11.01
N ARG A 67 12.70 -2.36 10.70
CA ARG A 67 13.11 -3.32 11.73
C ARG A 67 14.38 -2.76 12.34
N GLU A 68 14.31 -2.46 13.63
CA GLU A 68 15.42 -1.94 14.40
C GLU A 68 16.64 -2.86 14.20
N TRP A 69 17.71 -2.29 13.66
CA TRP A 69 18.94 -3.03 13.40
C TRP A 69 19.60 -3.39 14.73
N LYS A 70 19.53 -4.67 15.12
CA LYS A 70 20.26 -5.22 16.26
C LYS A 70 21.54 -5.86 15.76
N GLY A 71 22.65 -5.13 15.85
CA GLY A 71 23.97 -5.66 15.51
C GLY A 71 24.38 -6.81 16.44
N ASP A 72 25.00 -7.85 15.88
CA ASP A 72 25.40 -9.10 16.57
C ASP A 72 26.68 -8.95 17.44
N ALA A 73 27.06 -7.71 17.78
CA ALA A 73 28.36 -7.37 18.37
C ALA A 73 28.66 -8.13 19.66
N GLU A 74 27.72 -8.18 20.60
CA GLU A 74 27.88 -8.90 21.87
C GLU A 74 28.02 -10.41 21.67
N ARG A 75 27.31 -10.97 20.70
CA ARG A 75 27.39 -12.39 20.35
C ARG A 75 28.76 -12.73 19.79
N TRP A 76 29.37 -11.86 19.00
CA TRP A 76 30.72 -12.05 18.47
C TRP A 76 31.81 -11.85 19.52
N ARG A 77 31.64 -10.90 20.45
CA ARG A 77 32.52 -10.77 21.63
C ARG A 77 32.54 -12.05 22.46
N LYS A 78 31.36 -12.62 22.74
CA LYS A 78 31.23 -13.91 23.46
C LYS A 78 31.89 -15.08 22.71
N LYS A 79 32.05 -14.98 21.39
CA LYS A 79 32.75 -15.98 20.55
C LYS A 79 34.25 -15.72 20.42
N GLY A 80 34.81 -14.77 21.16
CA GLY A 80 36.25 -14.46 21.18
C GLY A 80 36.75 -13.71 19.95
N TRP A 81 35.87 -13.01 19.22
CA TRP A 81 36.32 -12.17 18.11
C TRP A 81 37.06 -10.95 18.65
N SER A 82 38.11 -10.52 17.95
CA SER A 82 38.78 -9.24 18.25
C SER A 82 37.88 -8.06 17.90
N GLU A 83 38.05 -6.93 18.59
CA GLU A 83 37.28 -5.70 18.32
C GLU A 83 37.44 -5.23 16.86
N ALA A 84 38.63 -5.39 16.27
CA ALA A 84 38.86 -5.07 14.85
C ALA A 84 38.01 -5.94 13.91
N LYS A 85 37.87 -7.24 14.22
CA LYS A 85 37.05 -8.18 13.43
C LYS A 85 35.55 -7.89 13.60
N ILE A 86 35.13 -7.52 14.81
CA ILE A 86 33.75 -7.11 15.10
C ILE A 86 33.41 -5.82 14.37
N ALA A 87 34.27 -4.80 14.43
CA ALA A 87 34.06 -3.52 13.76
C ALA A 87 33.91 -3.69 12.24
N ARG A 88 34.78 -4.50 11.62
CA ARG A 88 34.69 -4.81 10.20
C ARG A 88 33.36 -5.52 9.85
N ALA A 89 32.97 -6.53 10.62
CA ALA A 89 31.74 -7.26 10.36
C ALA A 89 30.47 -6.40 10.56
N LEU A 90 30.48 -5.49 11.53
CA LEU A 90 29.40 -4.50 11.71
C LEU A 90 29.33 -3.53 10.54
N ALA A 91 30.48 -3.05 10.04
CA ALA A 91 30.53 -2.16 8.87
C ALA A 91 30.00 -2.86 7.61
N GLU A 92 30.42 -4.11 7.36
CA GLU A 92 29.93 -4.91 6.22
C GLU A 92 28.42 -5.19 6.33
N GLN A 93 27.91 -5.52 7.52
CA GLN A 93 26.47 -5.71 7.73
C GLN A 93 25.67 -4.41 7.54
N ARG A 94 26.19 -3.29 8.05
CA ARG A 94 25.54 -1.98 7.90
C ARG A 94 25.46 -1.58 6.42
N ALA A 95 26.56 -1.72 5.68
CA ALA A 95 26.58 -1.40 4.25
C ALA A 95 25.57 -2.26 3.47
N ARG A 96 25.49 -3.57 3.75
CA ARG A 96 24.47 -4.44 3.14
C ARG A 96 23.05 -4.03 3.52
N HIS A 97 22.81 -3.73 4.79
CA HIS A 97 21.50 -3.28 5.23
C HIS A 97 21.08 -1.97 4.57
N GLU A 98 22.00 -0.99 4.45
CA GLU A 98 21.73 0.27 3.74
C GLU A 98 21.43 0.05 2.25
N GLN A 99 22.16 -0.85 1.59
CA GLN A 99 21.90 -1.23 0.21
C GLN A 99 20.50 -1.88 0.06
N ASP A 100 20.19 -2.88 0.88
CA ASP A 100 18.89 -3.57 0.87
C ASP A 100 17.74 -2.58 1.12
N GLN A 101 17.92 -1.61 2.02
CA GLN A 101 16.94 -0.56 2.29
C GLN A 101 16.75 0.36 1.08
N GLN A 102 17.83 0.71 0.38
CA GLN A 102 17.75 1.55 -0.82
C GLN A 102 17.04 0.81 -1.96
N GLU A 103 17.35 -0.47 -2.18
CA GLU A 103 16.68 -1.31 -3.17
C GLU A 103 15.17 -1.42 -2.88
N ARG A 104 14.80 -1.71 -1.63
CA ARG A 104 13.39 -1.75 -1.21
C ARG A 104 12.66 -0.41 -1.39
N ARG A 105 13.34 0.71 -1.12
CA ARG A 105 12.77 2.06 -1.35
C ARG A 105 12.52 2.29 -2.83
N ASN A 106 13.43 1.88 -3.70
CA ASN A 106 13.28 2.00 -5.15
C ASN A 106 12.13 1.13 -5.67
N GLU A 107 12.04 -0.12 -5.20
CA GLU A 107 10.93 -1.03 -5.52
C GLU A 107 9.58 -0.46 -5.06
N ALA A 108 9.53 0.09 -3.85
CA ALA A 108 8.32 0.71 -3.31
C ALA A 108 7.86 1.92 -4.15
N LEU A 109 8.80 2.77 -4.57
CA LEU A 109 8.50 3.89 -5.46
C LEU A 109 8.00 3.43 -6.84
N SER A 110 8.57 2.35 -7.37
CA SER A 110 8.12 1.74 -8.63
C SER A 110 6.68 1.22 -8.53
N ASP A 111 6.35 0.45 -7.48
CA ASP A 111 4.99 -0.06 -7.25
C ASP A 111 3.99 1.08 -7.05
N ALA A 112 4.33 2.11 -6.26
CA ALA A 112 3.50 3.30 -6.10
C ALA A 112 3.32 4.06 -7.43
N GLY A 113 4.34 4.10 -8.29
CA GLY A 113 4.23 4.62 -9.65
C GLY A 113 3.20 3.86 -10.50
N GLN A 114 3.20 2.52 -10.43
CA GLN A 114 2.18 1.71 -11.10
C GLN A 114 0.78 1.97 -10.56
N TRP A 115 0.63 2.21 -9.25
CA TRP A 115 -0.64 2.62 -8.66
C TRP A 115 -1.14 3.96 -9.19
N LEU A 116 -0.26 4.95 -9.33
CA LEU A 116 -0.63 6.23 -9.94
C LEU A 116 -1.08 6.06 -11.40
N GLN A 117 -0.41 5.20 -12.17
CA GLN A 117 -0.83 4.89 -13.55
C GLN A 117 -2.24 4.26 -13.59
N ARG A 118 -2.58 3.39 -12.63
CA ARG A 118 -3.94 2.82 -12.52
C ARG A 118 -4.96 3.90 -12.19
N ILE A 119 -4.65 4.76 -11.22
CA ILE A 119 -5.48 5.90 -10.85
C ILE A 119 -5.73 6.79 -12.06
N ASP A 120 -4.69 7.16 -12.81
CA ASP A 120 -4.80 7.96 -14.02
C ASP A 120 -5.71 7.31 -15.06
N ALA A 121 -5.50 6.01 -15.32
CA ALA A 121 -6.30 5.28 -16.30
C ALA A 121 -7.78 5.19 -15.90
N LEU A 122 -8.08 5.04 -14.61
CA LEU A 122 -9.45 5.06 -14.09
C LEU A 122 -10.10 6.45 -14.23
N LEU A 123 -9.36 7.52 -13.92
CA LEU A 123 -9.82 8.90 -14.11
C LEU A 123 -10.08 9.22 -15.59
N GLN A 124 -9.22 8.72 -16.48
CA GLN A 124 -9.39 8.82 -17.93
C GLN A 124 -10.57 8.00 -18.45
N ALA A 125 -10.85 6.85 -17.84
CA ALA A 125 -12.02 6.02 -18.13
C ALA A 125 -13.35 6.63 -17.65
N GLY A 126 -13.33 7.81 -17.05
CA GLY A 126 -14.54 8.58 -16.69
C GLY A 126 -14.82 8.65 -15.20
N ALA A 127 -13.95 8.12 -14.33
CA ALA A 127 -14.11 8.32 -12.90
C ALA A 127 -13.83 9.79 -12.54
N ALA A 128 -14.79 10.49 -11.93
CA ALA A 128 -14.57 11.85 -11.44
C ALA A 128 -13.60 11.88 -10.24
N ARG A 129 -13.67 10.84 -9.40
CA ARG A 129 -12.76 10.60 -8.27
C ARG A 129 -12.69 9.11 -7.94
N ILE A 130 -11.62 8.70 -7.25
CA ILE A 130 -11.36 7.32 -6.83
C ILE A 130 -11.01 7.34 -5.34
N GLY A 131 -11.53 6.39 -4.56
CA GLY A 131 -11.12 6.22 -3.17
C GLY A 131 -10.09 5.11 -3.01
N LEU A 132 -9.12 5.30 -2.13
CA LEU A 132 -8.12 4.30 -1.76
C LEU A 132 -8.05 4.16 -0.24
N LEU A 133 -8.19 2.94 0.26
CA LEU A 133 -8.10 2.61 1.68
C LEU A 133 -7.14 1.43 1.86
N VAL A 134 -6.06 1.65 2.60
CA VAL A 134 -5.17 0.56 3.06
C VAL A 134 -5.57 0.23 4.49
N ARG A 135 -5.87 -1.04 4.80
CA ARG A 135 -6.30 -1.42 6.14
C ARG A 135 -5.90 -2.84 6.51
N ASP A 136 -5.52 -3.01 7.77
CA ASP A 136 -5.30 -4.32 8.37
C ASP A 136 -6.62 -4.93 8.86
N TYR A 137 -6.76 -6.22 8.62
CA TYR A 137 -7.91 -7.02 9.04
C TYR A 137 -7.44 -8.18 9.93
N ASP A 138 -8.03 -8.28 11.12
CA ASP A 138 -7.88 -9.41 12.05
C ASP A 138 -8.78 -10.61 11.70
N GLY A 139 -9.68 -10.45 10.74
CA GLY A 139 -10.65 -11.46 10.34
C GLY A 139 -11.21 -11.20 8.94
N SER A 140 -12.50 -11.48 8.74
CA SER A 140 -13.14 -11.28 7.44
C SER A 140 -13.13 -9.82 7.01
N VAL A 141 -12.80 -9.60 5.74
CA VAL A 141 -12.78 -8.28 5.09
C VAL A 141 -14.18 -7.64 4.98
N GLY A 142 -15.23 -8.47 5.09
CA GLY A 142 -16.64 -8.03 5.12
C GLY A 142 -17.19 -7.78 6.53
N ALA A 143 -16.41 -8.03 7.59
CA ALA A 143 -16.85 -7.78 8.97
C ALA A 143 -17.19 -6.30 9.19
N ARG A 144 -18.03 -5.99 10.19
CA ARG A 144 -18.39 -4.60 10.51
C ARG A 144 -17.13 -3.80 10.84
N GLN A 145 -16.93 -2.72 10.10
CA GLN A 145 -15.82 -1.80 10.27
C GLN A 145 -16.30 -0.42 10.71
N PRO A 146 -15.51 0.33 11.50
CA PRO A 146 -15.78 1.75 11.72
C PRO A 146 -15.56 2.52 10.41
N LYS A 147 -16.35 3.58 10.23
CA LYS A 147 -16.18 4.53 9.12
C LYS A 147 -14.75 5.10 9.18
N PRO A 148 -13.94 4.96 8.10
CA PRO A 148 -12.62 5.57 8.05
C PRO A 148 -12.71 7.10 8.12
N PRO A 149 -11.71 7.78 8.70
CA PRO A 149 -11.50 9.19 8.41
C PRO A 149 -11.20 9.37 6.91
N GLU A 150 -11.54 10.54 6.36
CA GLU A 150 -11.44 10.81 4.92
C GLU A 150 -10.43 11.95 4.66
N ARG A 151 -9.65 11.83 3.58
CA ARG A 151 -8.74 12.89 3.10
C ARG A 151 -8.88 13.03 1.59
N HIS A 152 -8.83 14.25 1.08
CA HIS A 152 -8.99 14.55 -0.34
C HIS A 152 -7.69 15.06 -0.95
N TRP A 153 -7.44 14.63 -2.18
CA TRP A 153 -6.22 14.91 -2.92
C TRP A 153 -6.55 15.26 -4.38
N PRO A 154 -6.14 16.45 -4.86
CA PRO A 154 -6.07 16.69 -6.29
C PRO A 154 -5.03 15.76 -6.91
N ARG A 155 -5.38 15.08 -8.00
CA ARG A 155 -4.45 14.15 -8.69
C ARG A 155 -3.14 14.82 -9.06
N ALA A 156 -3.17 16.10 -9.47
CA ALA A 156 -1.99 16.89 -9.81
C ALA A 156 -0.96 17.02 -8.67
N HIS A 157 -1.39 16.87 -7.41
CA HIS A 157 -0.52 16.97 -6.23
C HIS A 157 -0.04 15.61 -5.69
N LEU A 158 -0.43 14.51 -6.32
CA LEU A 158 -0.03 13.16 -5.89
C LEU A 158 1.21 12.68 -6.64
N ALA A 159 2.31 12.58 -5.91
CA ALA A 159 3.52 11.86 -6.31
C ALA A 159 3.57 10.46 -5.65
N ALA A 160 4.40 9.56 -6.19
CA ALA A 160 4.53 8.20 -5.68
C ALA A 160 4.95 8.18 -4.19
N SER A 161 5.82 9.10 -3.79
CA SER A 161 6.24 9.25 -2.39
C SER A 161 5.10 9.64 -1.44
N VAL A 162 4.15 10.45 -1.92
CA VAL A 162 2.95 10.86 -1.18
C VAL A 162 2.01 9.67 -1.02
N LEU A 163 1.82 8.89 -2.09
CA LEU A 163 1.02 7.67 -2.06
C LEU A 163 1.56 6.65 -1.04
N LEU A 164 2.89 6.46 -1.01
CA LEU A 164 3.56 5.62 -0.01
C LEU A 164 3.46 6.15 1.42
N ALA A 165 3.00 7.38 1.61
CA ALA A 165 2.82 8.01 2.92
C ALA A 165 1.34 8.10 3.32
N PHE A 166 0.44 7.47 2.57
CA PHE A 166 -0.96 7.36 2.96
C PHE A 166 -1.09 6.65 4.30
N GLU A 167 -1.96 7.18 5.13
CA GLU A 167 -2.13 6.72 6.51
C GLU A 167 -3.01 5.47 6.50
N PRO A 168 -2.53 4.32 7.01
CA PRO A 168 -3.37 3.13 7.12
C PRO A 168 -4.65 3.43 7.90
N GLY A 169 -5.77 2.86 7.46
CA GLY A 169 -7.09 3.06 8.05
C GLY A 169 -7.82 4.31 7.56
N THR A 170 -7.16 5.22 6.85
CA THR A 170 -7.75 6.43 6.25
C THR A 170 -8.21 6.18 4.82
N LEU A 171 -9.37 6.71 4.44
CA LEU A 171 -9.85 6.71 3.07
C LEU A 171 -9.35 7.97 2.34
N HIS A 172 -8.52 7.76 1.33
CA HIS A 172 -7.96 8.83 0.51
C HIS A 172 -8.75 8.95 -0.80
N TRP A 173 -9.47 10.05 -0.98
CA TRP A 173 -10.14 10.41 -2.22
C TRP A 173 -9.18 11.14 -3.15
N ILE A 174 -9.09 10.66 -4.38
CA ILE A 174 -8.21 11.18 -5.41
C ILE A 174 -9.07 11.71 -6.54
N GLU A 175 -9.00 13.00 -6.78
CA GLU A 175 -9.88 13.74 -7.67
C GLU A 175 -9.13 14.14 -8.93
N ARG A 176 -9.80 14.16 -10.09
CA ARG A 176 -9.17 14.47 -11.38
C ARG A 176 -8.45 15.83 -11.42
N GLY A 177 -8.87 16.78 -10.56
CA GLY A 177 -8.41 18.17 -10.58
C GLY A 177 -9.25 19.03 -11.50
#